data_AF-A0A950C177-F1
#
_entry.id   AF-A0A950C177-F1
#
_cell.length_a   1.000
_cell.length_b   1.000
_cell.length_c   1.000
_cell.angle_alpha   90.00
_cell.angle_beta   90.00
_cell.angle_gamma   90.00
#
_symmetry.space_group_name_H-M   'P 1'
#
loop_
_entity.id
_entity.type
_entity.pdbx_description
1 polymer ?
#
loop_
_entity_poly.entity_id
_entity_poly.type
_entity_poly.pdbx_seq_one_letter_code
_entity_poly.pdbx_strand_id
1 'polypeptide(L)'
;MNDGLRTTADEFPSREVRSPIRYTRLWVGLVAVIAASFAVLGYFGGEVYREAPPVPERVVTSDGSVLFTGQDIKDGQNVWQSMGGQEVGTVWGHGAYVAPDWSADWLHREASWLLDHWAQAEHGKPFGSLTDEDQGALKARLRGEIRHNTYDPRTGDLVVSPLRAQAIQSVGKHYAALFGDDPETDKLRDAYAIPANAIRDPQRMRQLNDFFFWTSWACATDRPGGEITYTNNWPSEALIDNRPSGSIVVWSLISFVVLLAGIGALAWYFAIQRGQRDESHELPEEDPLLAFRPTPSMQATLKYFWVVTALILVQIGFGVLTAHYGVEGSGFYGIPLARWLPYSVTRTWHTQLAIFWIATAWLATGLFMAPAVSGHEPKFQRLGVNFLFVCLLAIVIGSMAGQWFAVQQRLGNVINFWFGHQGYEYVDLGRFWQLFLFVGLILWLVLMARAM
;
A
#
# COMPACT_ATOMS: atom_id res chain seq x y z
N MET A 1 -68.66 45.17 48.67
CA MET A 1 -67.26 45.64 48.80
C MET A 1 -66.52 44.50 49.52
N ASN A 2 -65.40 44.03 48.96
CA ASN A 2 -64.85 42.66 49.03
C ASN A 2 -65.56 41.63 48.15
N ASP A 3 -64.96 41.33 47.00
CA ASP A 3 -64.79 39.94 46.56
C ASP A 3 -63.40 39.80 45.91
N GLY A 4 -62.66 38.81 46.37
CA GLY A 4 -61.22 38.69 46.22
C GLY A 4 -60.74 38.30 44.82
N LEU A 5 -59.65 38.94 44.41
CA LEU A 5 -58.75 38.49 43.35
C LEU A 5 -58.24 37.08 43.64
N ARG A 6 -58.72 36.07 42.90
CA ARG A 6 -58.01 34.81 42.73
C ARG A 6 -56.98 34.98 41.62
N THR A 7 -55.72 35.13 42.01
CA THR A 7 -54.56 34.95 41.15
C THR A 7 -54.46 33.47 40.76
N THR A 8 -54.62 33.17 39.48
CA THR A 8 -54.18 31.90 38.88
C THR A 8 -52.66 31.95 38.71
N ALA A 9 -51.96 31.78 39.81
CA ALA A 9 -50.59 31.28 39.78
C ALA A 9 -50.67 29.75 39.67
N ASP A 10 -49.72 29.16 38.96
CA ASP A 10 -49.51 27.72 38.74
C ASP A 10 -50.30 27.08 37.60
N GLU A 11 -49.83 27.28 36.37
CA GLU A 11 -49.85 26.23 35.34
C GLU A 11 -48.72 26.51 34.33
N PHE A 12 -47.47 26.28 34.75
CA PHE A 12 -46.40 26.02 33.79
C PHE A 12 -46.70 24.65 33.17
N PRO A 13 -46.75 24.50 31.83
CA PRO A 13 -46.89 23.18 31.23
C PRO A 13 -45.72 22.33 31.69
N SER A 14 -46.02 21.27 32.44
CA SER A 14 -45.05 20.28 32.85
C SER A 14 -44.31 19.80 31.61
N ARG A 15 -43.00 20.08 31.52
CA ARG A 15 -42.12 19.49 30.51
C ARG A 15 -42.35 17.97 30.55
N GLU A 16 -42.96 17.42 29.51
CA GLU A 16 -43.03 15.98 29.33
C GLU A 16 -41.59 15.45 29.37
N VAL A 17 -41.24 14.75 30.46
CA VAL A 17 -39.98 14.03 30.56
C VAL A 17 -40.09 12.85 29.62
N ARG A 18 -39.71 13.06 28.36
CA ARG A 18 -39.65 12.00 27.35
C ARG A 18 -38.79 10.86 27.87
N SER A 19 -39.29 9.63 27.79
CA SER A 19 -38.52 8.44 28.13
C SER A 19 -37.22 8.42 27.33
N PRO A 20 -36.06 8.13 27.94
CA PRO A 20 -34.78 8.15 27.23
C PRO A 20 -34.83 7.19 26.04
N ILE A 21 -34.49 7.70 24.85
CA ILE A 21 -34.39 6.90 23.63
C ILE A 21 -33.35 5.80 23.86
N ARG A 22 -33.76 4.53 23.74
CA ARG A 22 -32.87 3.39 23.94
C ARG A 22 -32.28 2.91 22.62
N TYR A 23 -30.97 3.09 22.46
CA TYR A 23 -30.25 2.66 21.25
C TYR A 23 -29.75 1.19 21.28
N THR A 24 -30.22 0.37 22.22
CA THR A 24 -29.75 -1.02 22.41
C THR A 24 -29.80 -1.84 21.13
N ARG A 25 -30.85 -1.70 20.32
CA ARG A 25 -30.97 -2.42 19.04
C ARG A 25 -29.90 -2.02 18.03
N LEU A 26 -29.57 -0.73 17.96
CA LEU A 26 -28.52 -0.22 17.07
C LEU A 26 -27.13 -0.70 17.53
N TRP A 27 -26.87 -0.68 18.84
CA TRP A 27 -25.63 -1.22 19.41
C TRP A 27 -25.45 -2.71 19.17
N VAL A 28 -26.51 -3.51 19.38
CA VAL A 28 -26.48 -4.95 19.08
C VAL A 28 -26.23 -5.19 17.58
N GLY A 29 -26.91 -4.43 16.71
CA GLY A 29 -26.69 -4.49 15.26
C GLY A 29 -25.25 -4.16 14.87
N LEU A 30 -24.68 -3.09 15.43
CA LEU A 30 -23.29 -2.69 15.20
C LEU A 30 -22.31 -3.78 15.65
N VAL A 31 -22.47 -4.31 16.87
CA VAL A 31 -21.61 -5.38 17.40
C VAL A 31 -21.70 -6.64 16.54
N ALA A 32 -22.89 -7.01 16.08
CA ALA A 32 -23.08 -8.17 15.21
C ALA A 32 -22.32 -8.00 13.87
N VAL A 33 -22.42 -6.83 13.24
CA VAL A 33 -21.72 -6.53 11.99
C VAL A 33 -20.20 -6.56 12.18
N ILE A 34 -19.69 -5.93 13.25
CA ILE A 34 -18.26 -5.94 13.56
C ILE A 34 -17.76 -7.37 13.78
N ALA A 35 -18.41 -8.13 14.67
CA ALA A 35 -17.98 -9.48 15.01
C ALA A 35 -17.99 -10.42 13.79
N ALA A 36 -19.04 -10.38 12.98
CA ALA A 36 -19.12 -11.17 11.75
C ALA A 36 -18.03 -10.78 10.74
N SER A 37 -17.78 -9.49 10.55
CA SER A 37 -16.76 -8.99 9.61
C SER A 37 -15.35 -9.41 10.03
N PHE A 38 -15.02 -9.28 11.32
CA PHE A 38 -13.73 -9.71 11.87
C PHE A 38 -13.55 -11.23 11.84
N ALA A 39 -14.63 -12.01 12.01
CA ALA A 39 -14.57 -13.46 11.88
C ALA A 39 -14.20 -13.88 10.45
N VAL A 40 -14.82 -13.27 9.44
CA VAL A 40 -14.49 -13.50 8.02
C VAL A 40 -13.04 -13.09 7.73
N LEU A 41 -12.64 -11.89 8.18
CA LEU A 41 -11.28 -11.39 7.98
C LEU A 41 -10.22 -12.29 8.63
N GLY A 42 -10.46 -12.76 9.86
CA GLY A 42 -9.53 -13.64 10.59
C GLY A 42 -9.42 -15.02 9.95
N TYR A 43 -10.54 -15.58 9.49
CA TYR A 43 -10.56 -16.87 8.79
C TYR A 43 -9.75 -16.82 7.50
N PHE A 44 -10.06 -15.88 6.59
CA PHE A 44 -9.36 -15.77 5.31
C PHE A 44 -7.93 -15.26 5.46
N GLY A 45 -7.64 -14.46 6.50
CA GLY A 45 -6.26 -14.11 6.85
C GLY A 45 -5.42 -15.34 7.19
N GLY A 46 -5.98 -16.33 7.88
CA GLY A 46 -5.32 -17.61 8.13
C GLY A 46 -5.07 -18.42 6.85
N GLU A 47 -6.04 -18.42 5.93
CA GLU A 47 -5.90 -19.08 4.63
C GLU A 47 -4.79 -18.45 3.79
N VAL A 48 -4.68 -17.12 3.75
CA VAL A 48 -3.58 -16.42 3.05
C VAL A 48 -2.20 -16.89 3.53
N TYR A 49 -2.02 -17.14 4.83
CA TYR A 49 -0.75 -17.64 5.37
C TYR A 49 -0.43 -19.08 4.98
N ARG A 50 -1.45 -19.93 4.84
CA ARG A 50 -1.29 -21.35 4.46
C ARG A 50 -1.07 -21.53 2.97
N GLU A 51 -1.73 -20.68 2.19
CA GLU A 51 -1.83 -20.77 0.73
C GLU A 51 -0.91 -19.78 0.00
N ALA A 52 -0.01 -19.10 0.72
CA ALA A 52 0.99 -18.22 0.11
C ALA A 52 1.97 -19.02 -0.77
N PRO A 53 2.48 -18.43 -1.88
CA PRO A 53 3.54 -19.07 -2.65
C PRO A 53 4.76 -19.30 -1.77
N PRO A 54 5.34 -20.52 -1.76
CA PRO A 54 6.50 -20.80 -0.95
C PRO A 54 7.73 -20.05 -1.47
N VAL A 55 8.61 -19.63 -0.56
CA VAL A 55 9.99 -19.27 -0.91
C VAL A 55 10.81 -20.57 -0.82
N PRO A 56 11.34 -21.09 -1.94
CA PRO A 56 12.09 -22.35 -1.92
C PRO A 56 13.36 -22.21 -1.09
N GLU A 57 13.85 -23.31 -0.51
CA GLU A 57 15.15 -23.33 0.16
C GLU A 57 16.28 -23.11 -0.84
N ARG A 58 16.18 -23.73 -2.02
CA ARG A 58 17.11 -23.58 -3.14
C ARG A 58 16.37 -23.67 -4.47
N VAL A 59 16.87 -22.93 -5.44
CA VAL A 59 16.50 -23.11 -6.85
C VAL A 59 17.65 -23.85 -7.53
N VAL A 60 17.33 -24.99 -8.13
CA VAL A 60 18.31 -25.91 -8.71
C VAL A 60 17.95 -26.27 -10.14
N THR A 61 18.95 -26.60 -10.95
CA THR A 61 18.73 -27.19 -12.28
C THR A 61 18.48 -28.69 -12.17
N SER A 62 17.93 -29.30 -13.23
CA SER A 62 17.63 -30.74 -13.25
C SER A 62 18.85 -31.67 -13.10
N ASP A 63 20.07 -31.16 -13.34
CA ASP A 63 21.35 -31.85 -13.12
C ASP A 63 21.90 -31.64 -11.68
N GLY A 64 21.20 -30.89 -10.84
CA GLY A 64 21.55 -30.65 -9.43
C GLY A 64 22.42 -29.42 -9.18
N SER A 65 22.71 -28.59 -10.18
CA SER A 65 23.43 -27.32 -9.95
C SER A 65 22.54 -26.32 -9.19
N VAL A 66 23.07 -25.67 -8.16
CA VAL A 66 22.34 -24.66 -7.39
C VAL A 66 22.50 -23.30 -8.08
N LEU A 67 21.39 -22.65 -8.41
CA LEU A 67 21.38 -21.31 -8.99
C LEU A 67 21.46 -20.23 -7.90
N PHE A 68 20.55 -20.28 -6.94
CA PHE A 68 20.48 -19.37 -5.79
C PHE A 68 19.61 -19.98 -4.68
N THR A 69 19.66 -19.39 -3.49
CA THR A 69 18.97 -19.87 -2.30
C THR A 69 17.75 -19.03 -1.95
N GLY A 70 16.88 -19.56 -1.08
CA GLY A 70 15.79 -18.78 -0.48
C GLY A 70 16.27 -17.57 0.31
N GLN A 71 17.50 -17.59 0.83
CA GLN A 71 18.08 -16.44 1.49
C GLN A 71 18.45 -15.34 0.49
N ASP A 72 18.96 -15.72 -0.70
CA ASP A 72 19.27 -14.76 -1.77
C ASP A 72 18.00 -14.05 -2.26
N ILE A 73 16.87 -14.76 -2.36
CA ILE A 73 15.55 -14.17 -2.69
C ILE A 73 15.14 -13.14 -1.62
N LYS A 74 15.26 -13.47 -0.33
CA LYS A 74 14.91 -12.57 0.78
C LYS A 74 15.82 -11.36 0.86
N ASP A 75 17.11 -11.55 0.62
CA ASP A 75 18.06 -10.45 0.54
C ASP A 75 17.80 -9.57 -0.68
N GLY A 76 17.40 -10.17 -1.80
CA GLY A 76 16.93 -9.48 -3.00
C GLY A 76 15.71 -8.61 -2.75
N GLN A 77 14.75 -9.12 -1.96
CA GLN A 77 13.62 -8.32 -1.50
C GLN A 77 14.09 -7.12 -0.68
N ASN A 78 15.05 -7.27 0.24
CA ASN A 78 15.61 -6.16 1.00
C ASN A 78 16.35 -5.15 0.10
N VAL A 79 17.02 -5.62 -0.96
CA VAL A 79 17.64 -4.74 -1.97
C VAL A 79 16.58 -3.93 -2.69
N TRP A 80 15.52 -4.58 -3.20
CA TRP A 80 14.37 -3.93 -3.82
C TRP A 80 13.75 -2.86 -2.90
N GLN A 81 13.53 -3.18 -1.62
CA GLN A 81 13.01 -2.21 -0.64
C GLN A 81 13.92 -0.99 -0.47
N SER A 82 15.24 -1.20 -0.45
CA SER A 82 16.23 -0.14 -0.21
C SER A 82 16.31 0.90 -1.33
N MET A 83 15.95 0.54 -2.56
CA MET A 83 15.91 1.49 -3.70
C MET A 83 14.57 2.25 -3.81
N GLY A 84 13.64 1.98 -2.89
CA GLY A 84 12.29 2.57 -2.85
C GLY A 84 11.17 1.54 -2.99
N GLY A 85 11.47 0.31 -3.38
CA GLY A 85 10.50 -0.77 -3.53
C GLY A 85 9.34 -0.42 -4.46
N GLN A 86 8.13 -0.38 -3.91
CA GLN A 86 6.90 0.03 -4.59
C GLN A 86 6.87 1.49 -5.04
N GLU A 87 7.84 2.31 -4.63
CA GLU A 87 7.94 3.70 -5.05
C GLU A 87 8.67 3.88 -6.40
N VAL A 88 9.32 2.82 -6.91
CA VAL A 88 10.01 2.84 -8.23
C VAL A 88 9.12 2.29 -9.34
N GLY A 89 8.51 1.12 -9.10
CA GLY A 89 7.62 0.41 -10.03
C GLY A 89 6.68 -0.49 -9.24
N THR A 90 6.17 -1.56 -9.86
CA THR A 90 5.24 -2.48 -9.19
C THR A 90 5.78 -3.90 -9.04
N VAL A 91 5.35 -4.58 -7.97
CA VAL A 91 5.45 -6.03 -7.81
C VAL A 91 4.06 -6.52 -7.50
N TRP A 92 3.59 -7.53 -8.24
CA TRP A 92 2.22 -8.05 -8.11
C TRP A 92 1.14 -6.96 -8.24
N GLY A 93 1.38 -5.96 -9.11
CA GLY A 93 0.46 -4.88 -9.42
C GLY A 93 0.39 -3.75 -8.38
N HIS A 94 1.16 -3.82 -7.30
CA HIS A 94 1.17 -2.81 -6.23
C HIS A 94 2.42 -1.93 -6.31
N GLY A 95 2.24 -0.61 -6.30
CA GLY A 95 3.31 0.38 -6.34
C GLY A 95 3.13 1.51 -7.38
N ALA A 96 4.24 2.00 -7.91
CA ALA A 96 4.32 3.13 -8.81
C ALA A 96 4.09 2.75 -10.29
N TYR A 97 3.70 3.74 -11.09
CA TYR A 97 3.20 3.51 -12.46
C TYR A 97 4.07 4.10 -13.57
N VAL A 98 5.27 4.59 -13.25
CA VAL A 98 6.22 5.09 -14.26
C VAL A 98 7.09 3.94 -14.78
N ALA A 99 7.77 3.23 -13.88
CA ALA A 99 8.43 1.98 -14.22
C ALA A 99 7.41 0.81 -14.33
N PRO A 100 7.75 -0.30 -15.00
CA PRO A 100 6.83 -1.41 -15.21
C PRO A 100 6.54 -2.20 -13.92
N ASP A 101 5.67 -3.20 -14.03
CA ASP A 101 5.61 -4.28 -13.05
C ASP A 101 6.75 -5.26 -13.28
N TRP A 102 7.61 -5.43 -12.28
CA TRP A 102 8.81 -6.27 -12.38
C TRP A 102 8.46 -7.76 -12.51
N SER A 103 7.34 -8.20 -11.94
CA SER A 103 6.91 -9.60 -12.04
C SER A 103 6.37 -9.91 -13.43
N ALA A 104 5.60 -8.98 -14.02
CA ALA A 104 5.06 -9.11 -15.37
C ALA A 104 6.14 -8.92 -16.45
N ASP A 105 7.01 -7.92 -16.32
CA ASP A 105 8.10 -7.66 -17.27
C ASP A 105 9.12 -8.80 -17.26
N TRP A 106 9.48 -9.33 -16.09
CA TRP A 106 10.35 -10.51 -16.00
C TRP A 106 9.69 -11.72 -16.68
N LEU A 107 8.43 -12.01 -16.33
CA LEU A 107 7.69 -13.14 -16.90
C LEU A 107 7.66 -13.09 -18.43
N HIS A 108 7.33 -11.92 -18.98
CA HIS A 108 7.24 -11.74 -20.42
C HIS A 108 8.59 -11.91 -21.12
N ARG A 109 9.67 -11.37 -20.54
CA ARG A 109 11.04 -11.49 -21.08
C ARG A 109 11.54 -12.92 -21.02
N GLU A 110 11.30 -13.62 -19.92
CA GLU A 110 11.67 -15.03 -19.76
C GLU A 110 10.91 -15.91 -20.77
N ALA A 111 9.60 -15.70 -20.90
CA ALA A 111 8.76 -16.41 -21.86
C ALA A 111 9.20 -16.18 -23.31
N SER A 112 9.42 -14.93 -23.69
CA SER A 112 9.84 -14.56 -25.04
C SER A 112 11.23 -15.11 -25.36
N TRP A 113 12.16 -15.08 -24.40
CA TRP A 113 13.50 -15.63 -24.58
C TRP A 113 13.46 -17.15 -24.85
N LEU A 114 12.65 -17.90 -24.11
CA LEU A 114 12.49 -19.35 -24.33
C LEU A 114 11.90 -19.64 -25.71
N LEU A 115 10.88 -18.89 -26.12
CA LEU A 115 10.25 -19.04 -27.43
C LEU A 115 11.21 -18.72 -28.57
N ASP A 116 11.96 -17.63 -28.49
CA ASP A 116 12.96 -17.26 -29.50
C ASP A 116 14.10 -18.28 -29.55
N HIS A 117 14.52 -18.82 -28.40
CA HIS A 117 15.53 -19.87 -28.36
C HIS A 117 15.07 -21.13 -29.10
N TRP A 118 13.87 -21.64 -28.81
CA TRP A 118 13.32 -22.80 -29.51
C TRP A 118 13.05 -22.51 -30.98
N ALA A 119 12.50 -21.35 -31.32
CA ALA A 119 12.24 -20.94 -32.70
C ALA A 119 13.53 -20.91 -33.53
N GLN A 120 14.61 -20.36 -32.98
CA GLN A 120 15.90 -20.32 -33.64
C GLN A 120 16.51 -21.73 -33.77
N ALA A 121 16.40 -22.57 -32.75
CA ALA A 121 16.94 -23.93 -32.75
C ALA A 121 16.22 -24.87 -33.73
N GLU A 122 14.89 -24.78 -33.84
CA GLU A 122 14.06 -25.71 -34.62
C GLU A 122 13.78 -25.20 -36.04
N HIS A 123 13.65 -23.89 -36.22
CA HIS A 123 13.22 -23.30 -37.49
C HIS A 123 14.21 -22.30 -38.08
N GLY A 124 15.28 -21.96 -37.35
CA GLY A 124 16.30 -21.00 -37.79
C GLY A 124 15.79 -19.57 -37.94
N LYS A 125 14.66 -19.24 -37.29
CA LYS A 125 13.95 -17.95 -37.42
C LYS A 125 13.49 -17.43 -36.06
N PRO A 126 13.32 -16.10 -35.89
CA PRO A 126 12.69 -15.53 -34.69
C PRO A 126 11.25 -16.01 -34.51
N PHE A 127 10.80 -16.15 -33.26
CA PHE A 127 9.46 -16.68 -32.93
C PHE A 127 8.33 -15.92 -33.64
N GLY A 128 8.41 -14.58 -33.64
CA GLY A 128 7.39 -13.72 -34.26
C GLY A 128 7.28 -13.84 -35.79
N SER A 129 8.18 -14.56 -36.45
CA SER A 129 8.16 -14.80 -37.90
C SER A 129 7.73 -16.21 -38.30
N LEU A 130 7.41 -17.06 -37.32
CA LEU A 130 6.91 -18.41 -37.54
C LEU A 130 5.43 -18.42 -37.95
N THR A 131 4.97 -19.54 -38.51
CA THR A 131 3.54 -19.76 -38.81
C THR A 131 2.73 -19.90 -37.53
N ASP A 132 1.41 -19.67 -37.58
CA ASP A 132 0.54 -19.82 -36.42
C ASP A 132 0.57 -21.26 -35.83
N GLU A 133 0.77 -22.27 -36.68
CA GLU A 133 0.91 -23.67 -36.27
C GLU A 133 2.19 -23.88 -35.44
N ASP A 134 3.33 -23.43 -35.98
CA ASP A 134 4.63 -23.51 -35.28
C ASP A 134 4.62 -22.69 -33.99
N GLN A 135 4.06 -21.47 -34.03
CA GLN A 135 3.89 -20.66 -32.82
C GLN A 135 3.00 -21.35 -31.79
N GLY A 136 1.91 -21.98 -32.22
CA GLY A 136 1.01 -22.73 -31.35
C GLY A 136 1.71 -23.90 -30.65
N ALA A 137 2.53 -24.65 -31.37
CA ALA A 137 3.33 -25.74 -30.81
C ALA A 137 4.32 -25.24 -29.74
N LEU A 138 5.06 -24.16 -30.03
CA LEU A 138 6.02 -23.58 -29.09
C LEU A 138 5.34 -22.94 -27.86
N LYS A 139 4.19 -22.27 -28.02
CA LYS A 139 3.38 -21.75 -26.89
C LYS A 139 2.88 -22.89 -26.01
N ALA A 140 2.45 -24.01 -26.60
CA ALA A 140 2.03 -25.18 -25.82
C ALA A 140 3.18 -25.77 -25.00
N ARG A 141 4.38 -25.85 -25.58
CA ARG A 141 5.60 -26.25 -24.85
C ARG A 141 5.95 -25.28 -23.74
N LEU A 142 5.87 -23.97 -24.00
CA LEU A 142 6.13 -22.92 -23.02
C LEU A 142 5.22 -23.05 -21.80
N ARG A 143 3.91 -23.30 -22.00
CA ARG A 143 2.97 -23.54 -20.91
C ARG A 143 3.39 -24.72 -20.03
N GLY A 144 3.81 -25.82 -20.65
CA GLY A 144 4.33 -26.98 -19.92
C GLY A 144 5.57 -26.65 -19.10
N GLU A 145 6.49 -25.85 -19.65
CA GLU A 145 7.75 -25.46 -18.99
C GLU A 145 7.56 -24.46 -17.83
N ILE A 146 6.67 -23.47 -18.01
CA ILE A 146 6.53 -22.36 -17.08
C ILE A 146 5.45 -22.62 -16.03
N ARG A 147 4.29 -23.18 -16.41
CA ARG A 147 3.15 -23.33 -15.49
C ARG A 147 3.27 -24.54 -14.58
N HIS A 148 3.97 -25.58 -15.02
CA HIS A 148 4.11 -26.79 -14.23
C HIS A 148 4.88 -26.52 -12.94
N ASN A 149 4.30 -26.92 -11.81
CA ASN A 149 4.88 -26.68 -10.50
C ASN A 149 5.94 -27.73 -10.17
N THR A 150 7.20 -27.29 -10.14
CA THR A 150 8.38 -28.12 -9.88
C THR A 150 8.96 -27.92 -8.48
N TYR A 151 8.21 -27.29 -7.57
CA TYR A 151 8.58 -27.19 -6.16
C TYR A 151 8.24 -28.49 -5.42
N ASP A 152 9.22 -29.10 -4.74
CA ASP A 152 9.00 -30.26 -3.86
C ASP A 152 8.95 -29.81 -2.39
N PRO A 153 7.78 -29.86 -1.72
CA PRO A 153 7.66 -29.49 -0.31
C PRO A 153 8.49 -30.35 0.65
N ARG A 154 8.94 -31.54 0.24
CA ARG A 154 9.74 -32.45 1.09
C ARG A 154 11.21 -32.05 1.15
N THR A 155 11.75 -31.54 0.05
CA THR A 155 13.16 -31.11 -0.04
C THR A 155 13.30 -29.60 0.06
N GLY A 156 12.22 -28.84 -0.21
CA GLY A 156 12.26 -27.39 -0.32
C GLY A 156 12.88 -26.88 -1.62
N ASP A 157 13.24 -27.77 -2.55
CA ASP A 157 13.88 -27.40 -3.80
C ASP A 157 12.85 -27.02 -4.86
N LEU A 158 13.14 -25.96 -5.62
CA LEU A 158 12.47 -25.64 -6.88
C LEU A 158 13.38 -26.04 -8.03
N VAL A 159 12.93 -26.97 -8.87
CA VAL A 159 13.73 -27.48 -10.01
C VAL A 159 13.36 -26.73 -11.29
N VAL A 160 14.35 -26.12 -11.95
CA VAL A 160 14.18 -25.48 -13.28
C VAL A 160 14.97 -26.24 -14.34
N SER A 161 14.54 -26.19 -15.60
CA SER A 161 15.31 -26.80 -16.69
C SER A 161 16.63 -26.05 -16.91
N PRO A 162 17.68 -26.70 -17.44
CA PRO A 162 18.93 -26.03 -17.78
C PRO A 162 18.74 -24.90 -18.79
N LEU A 163 17.72 -25.00 -19.65
CA LEU A 163 17.38 -23.94 -20.60
C LEU A 163 16.72 -22.75 -19.91
N ARG A 164 15.78 -23.00 -18.99
CA ARG A 164 15.17 -21.94 -18.18
C ARG A 164 16.21 -21.24 -17.29
N ALA A 165 17.20 -21.96 -16.77
CA ALA A 165 18.34 -21.35 -16.08
C ALA A 165 19.14 -20.37 -16.97
N GLN A 166 19.32 -20.68 -18.25
CA GLN A 166 19.94 -19.75 -19.20
C GLN A 166 19.04 -18.54 -19.47
N ALA A 167 17.72 -18.73 -19.54
CA ALA A 167 16.75 -17.64 -19.66
C ALA A 167 16.85 -16.69 -18.46
N ILE A 168 16.85 -17.22 -17.23
CA ILE A 168 17.03 -16.46 -15.98
C ILE A 168 18.31 -15.62 -16.04
N GLN A 169 19.43 -16.22 -16.45
CA GLN A 169 20.70 -15.49 -16.59
C GLN A 169 20.63 -14.38 -17.64
N SER A 170 19.99 -14.63 -18.78
CA SER A 170 19.85 -13.65 -19.85
C SER A 170 18.97 -12.47 -19.44
N VAL A 171 17.84 -12.73 -18.79
CA VAL A 171 16.94 -11.70 -18.24
C VAL A 171 17.63 -10.93 -17.12
N GLY A 172 18.39 -11.62 -16.26
CA GLY A 172 19.18 -10.97 -15.20
C GLY A 172 20.23 -9.97 -15.72
N LYS A 173 20.80 -10.21 -16.91
CA LYS A 173 21.71 -9.23 -17.57
C LYS A 173 20.97 -7.95 -17.95
N HIS A 174 19.73 -8.04 -18.42
CA HIS A 174 18.92 -6.87 -18.75
C HIS A 174 18.69 -5.99 -17.52
N TYR A 175 18.28 -6.57 -16.39
CA TYR A 175 18.06 -5.81 -15.17
C TYR A 175 19.37 -5.28 -14.56
N ALA A 176 20.47 -6.03 -14.65
CA ALA A 176 21.77 -5.52 -14.24
C ALA A 176 22.21 -4.29 -15.06
N ALA A 177 21.93 -4.28 -16.36
CA ALA A 177 22.15 -3.11 -17.21
C ALA A 177 21.22 -1.94 -16.82
N LEU A 178 19.92 -2.22 -16.62
CA LEU A 178 18.90 -1.23 -16.29
C LEU A 178 19.21 -0.51 -14.97
N PHE A 179 19.50 -1.24 -13.88
CA PHE A 179 19.76 -0.66 -12.56
C PHE A 179 21.23 -0.25 -12.34
N GLY A 180 22.13 -0.62 -13.26
CA GLY A 180 23.51 -0.18 -13.32
C GLY A 180 23.68 1.12 -14.12
N ASP A 181 24.76 1.22 -14.89
CA ASP A 181 25.15 2.39 -15.67
C ASP A 181 25.42 2.11 -17.15
N ASP A 182 24.86 1.02 -17.69
CA ASP A 182 25.03 0.65 -19.10
C ASP A 182 24.40 1.71 -20.03
N PRO A 183 25.16 2.41 -20.88
CA PRO A 183 24.64 3.47 -21.74
C PRO A 183 23.52 3.04 -22.69
N GLU A 184 23.46 1.75 -23.09
CA GLU A 184 22.40 1.24 -23.96
C GLU A 184 21.01 1.31 -23.31
N THR A 185 20.97 1.38 -21.98
CA THR A 185 19.73 1.46 -21.19
C THR A 185 19.42 2.88 -20.69
N ASP A 186 20.19 3.91 -21.06
CA ASP A 186 19.97 5.30 -20.61
C ASP A 186 18.57 5.82 -20.96
N LYS A 187 18.15 5.65 -22.22
CA LYS A 187 16.81 6.06 -22.65
C LYS A 187 15.70 5.33 -21.90
N LEU A 188 15.92 4.06 -21.56
CA LEU A 188 14.95 3.25 -20.85
C LEU A 188 14.88 3.65 -19.37
N ARG A 189 16.03 3.91 -18.74
CA ARG A 189 16.12 4.47 -17.39
C ARG A 189 15.40 5.80 -17.29
N ASP A 190 15.62 6.70 -18.25
CA ASP A 190 14.91 7.98 -18.31
C ASP A 190 13.40 7.75 -18.44
N ALA A 191 12.96 6.87 -19.34
CA ALA A 191 11.53 6.54 -19.49
C ALA A 191 10.92 5.96 -18.20
N TYR A 192 11.70 5.26 -17.40
CA TYR A 192 11.27 4.68 -16.11
C TYR A 192 11.54 5.60 -14.90
N ALA A 193 12.10 6.79 -15.13
CA ALA A 193 12.56 7.71 -14.09
C ALA A 193 13.50 7.07 -13.05
N ILE A 194 14.35 6.13 -13.49
CA ILE A 194 15.33 5.43 -12.65
C ILE A 194 16.70 6.10 -12.82
N PRO A 195 17.36 6.53 -11.72
CA PRO A 195 18.70 7.09 -11.82
C PRO A 195 19.71 6.00 -12.21
N ALA A 196 20.74 6.37 -12.97
CA ALA A 196 21.89 5.49 -13.22
C ALA A 196 22.56 5.08 -11.89
N ASN A 197 23.10 3.86 -11.85
CA ASN A 197 23.75 3.30 -10.67
C ASN A 197 22.81 3.26 -9.44
N ALA A 198 21.53 2.95 -9.66
CA ALA A 198 20.55 2.72 -8.61
C ALA A 198 20.98 1.57 -7.67
N ILE A 199 21.57 0.50 -8.24
CA ILE A 199 22.19 -0.59 -7.49
C ILE A 199 23.65 -0.74 -7.94
N ARG A 200 24.59 -0.43 -7.05
CA ARG A 200 26.03 -0.39 -7.36
C ARG A 200 26.77 -1.70 -7.10
N ASP A 201 26.24 -2.49 -6.17
CA ASP A 201 26.88 -3.71 -5.72
C ASP A 201 26.43 -4.89 -6.61
N PRO A 202 27.37 -5.58 -7.31
CA PRO A 202 27.02 -6.70 -8.18
C PRO A 202 26.35 -7.88 -7.45
N GLN A 203 26.67 -8.11 -6.17
CA GLN A 203 26.02 -9.14 -5.37
C GLN A 203 24.56 -8.77 -5.09
N ARG A 204 24.31 -7.52 -4.67
CA ARG A 204 22.94 -7.02 -4.43
C ARG A 204 22.11 -7.04 -5.71
N MET A 205 22.72 -6.76 -6.86
CA MET A 205 22.06 -6.85 -8.16
C MET A 205 21.69 -8.30 -8.52
N ARG A 206 22.56 -9.28 -8.25
CA ARG A 206 22.20 -10.70 -8.42
C ARG A 206 21.01 -11.09 -7.54
N GLN A 207 21.05 -10.73 -6.26
CA GLN A 207 19.96 -11.01 -5.33
C GLN A 207 18.64 -10.35 -5.76
N LEU A 208 18.68 -9.11 -6.26
CA LEU A 208 17.50 -8.44 -6.80
C LEU A 208 16.88 -9.22 -7.98
N ASN A 209 17.70 -9.77 -8.87
CA ASN A 209 17.22 -10.64 -9.94
C ASN A 209 16.57 -11.91 -9.40
N ASP A 210 17.17 -12.54 -8.38
CA ASP A 210 16.61 -13.74 -7.75
C ASP A 210 15.22 -13.48 -7.14
N PHE A 211 15.04 -12.29 -6.56
CA PHE A 211 13.73 -11.83 -6.08
C PHE A 211 12.72 -11.63 -7.21
N PHE A 212 13.08 -10.95 -8.30
CA PHE A 212 12.17 -10.75 -9.44
C PHE A 212 11.83 -12.06 -10.17
N PHE A 213 12.77 -13.00 -10.25
CA PHE A 213 12.46 -14.35 -10.70
C PHE A 213 11.42 -15.02 -9.78
N TRP A 214 11.59 -14.96 -8.47
CA TRP A 214 10.64 -15.59 -7.56
C TRP A 214 9.24 -14.97 -7.65
N THR A 215 9.13 -13.64 -7.77
CA THR A 215 7.83 -12.98 -7.92
C THR A 215 7.15 -13.35 -9.24
N SER A 216 7.90 -13.48 -10.33
CA SER A 216 7.37 -13.91 -11.63
C SER A 216 7.02 -15.40 -11.67
N TRP A 217 7.82 -16.25 -11.01
CA TRP A 217 7.53 -17.68 -10.84
C TRP A 217 6.19 -17.89 -10.12
N ALA A 218 5.93 -17.15 -9.04
CA ALA A 218 4.65 -17.21 -8.33
C ALA A 218 3.47 -16.80 -9.23
N CYS A 219 3.69 -15.85 -10.15
CA CYS A 219 2.66 -15.39 -11.08
C CYS A 219 2.31 -16.40 -12.18
N ALA A 220 3.25 -17.28 -12.52
CA ALA A 220 3.16 -18.13 -13.69
C ALA A 220 2.90 -19.61 -13.37
N THR A 221 3.24 -20.04 -12.15
CA THR A 221 3.20 -21.45 -11.74
C THR A 221 1.86 -21.82 -11.11
N ASP A 222 1.26 -22.90 -11.57
CA ASP A 222 0.00 -23.44 -11.05
C ASP A 222 0.15 -23.88 -9.58
N ARG A 223 -0.89 -23.63 -8.78
CA ARG A 223 -0.97 -24.16 -7.40
C ARG A 223 -0.90 -25.70 -7.42
N PRO A 224 -0.35 -26.34 -6.38
CA PRO A 224 -0.35 -27.80 -6.29
C PRO A 224 -1.76 -28.39 -6.46
N GLY A 225 -1.97 -29.19 -7.51
CA GLY A 225 -3.27 -29.80 -7.82
C GLY A 225 -4.35 -28.84 -8.34
N GLY A 226 -4.01 -27.58 -8.64
CA GLY A 226 -4.92 -26.58 -9.17
C GLY A 226 -4.69 -26.25 -10.65
N GLU A 227 -5.61 -25.46 -11.22
CA GLU A 227 -5.55 -24.97 -12.62
C GLU A 227 -5.33 -23.44 -12.70
N ILE A 228 -5.00 -22.83 -11.56
CA ILE A 228 -4.69 -21.40 -11.45
C ILE A 228 -3.33 -21.21 -10.81
N THR A 229 -2.66 -20.13 -11.17
CA THR A 229 -1.38 -19.76 -10.55
C THR A 229 -1.56 -19.26 -9.12
N TYR A 230 -0.47 -19.13 -8.36
CA TYR A 230 -0.53 -18.65 -6.97
C TYR A 230 -1.20 -17.27 -6.84
N THR A 231 -1.12 -16.45 -7.89
CA THR A 231 -1.71 -15.11 -8.01
C THR A 231 -3.05 -15.08 -8.76
N ASN A 232 -3.73 -16.22 -8.90
CA ASN A 232 -5.00 -16.34 -9.62
C ASN A 232 -4.91 -15.93 -11.11
N ASN A 233 -3.87 -16.40 -11.81
CA ASN A 233 -3.59 -16.12 -13.23
C ASN A 233 -3.29 -14.64 -13.55
N TRP A 234 -2.89 -13.86 -12.55
CA TRP A 234 -2.29 -12.54 -12.76
C TRP A 234 -0.77 -12.68 -12.94
N PRO A 235 -0.10 -11.91 -13.82
CA PRO A 235 -0.63 -10.86 -14.69
C PRO A 235 -1.20 -11.46 -15.98
N SER A 236 -1.93 -10.66 -16.75
CA SER A 236 -2.40 -11.05 -18.09
C SER A 236 -1.19 -11.35 -18.99
N GLU A 237 -1.01 -12.62 -19.35
CA GLU A 237 0.08 -13.07 -20.22
C GLU A 237 -0.46 -14.16 -21.16
N ALA A 238 -0.66 -13.80 -22.43
CA ALA A 238 -1.27 -14.67 -23.42
C ALA A 238 -0.34 -15.83 -23.84
N LEU A 239 0.98 -15.68 -23.69
CA LEU A 239 1.93 -16.74 -24.03
C LEU A 239 1.77 -17.99 -23.16
N ILE A 240 1.29 -17.82 -21.91
CA ILE A 240 1.08 -18.92 -20.96
C ILE A 240 -0.39 -19.11 -20.54
N ASP A 241 -1.34 -18.54 -21.27
CA ASP A 241 -2.77 -18.58 -20.94
C ASP A 241 -3.11 -18.05 -19.54
N ASN A 242 -2.36 -17.07 -19.04
CA ASN A 242 -2.78 -16.31 -17.87
C ASN A 242 -3.96 -15.42 -18.24
N ARG A 243 -5.16 -15.93 -17.97
CA ARG A 243 -6.45 -15.30 -18.21
C ARG A 243 -7.36 -15.41 -16.98
N PRO A 244 -8.36 -14.52 -16.83
CA PRO A 244 -9.31 -14.60 -15.73
C PRO A 244 -9.94 -15.99 -15.64
N SER A 245 -9.94 -16.58 -14.44
CA SER A 245 -10.59 -17.86 -14.18
C SER A 245 -12.11 -17.71 -14.19
N GLY A 246 -12.84 -18.83 -14.36
CA GLY A 246 -14.30 -18.81 -14.30
C GLY A 246 -14.84 -18.24 -12.97
N SER A 247 -14.14 -18.51 -11.86
CA SER A 247 -14.48 -17.97 -10.54
C SER A 247 -14.43 -16.43 -10.50
N ILE A 248 -13.38 -15.82 -11.07
CA ILE A 248 -13.24 -14.35 -11.13
C ILE A 248 -14.44 -13.71 -11.85
N VAL A 249 -14.86 -14.30 -12.97
CA VAL A 249 -15.99 -13.78 -13.76
C VAL A 249 -17.30 -13.89 -12.97
N VAL A 250 -17.55 -15.04 -12.33
CA VAL A 250 -18.77 -15.26 -11.54
C VAL A 250 -18.85 -14.28 -10.36
N TRP A 251 -17.78 -14.12 -9.58
CA TRP A 251 -17.77 -13.20 -8.44
C TRP A 251 -17.89 -11.72 -8.86
N SER A 252 -17.37 -11.35 -10.02
CA SER A 252 -17.54 -10.00 -10.58
C SER A 252 -19.02 -9.70 -10.89
N LEU A 253 -19.76 -10.67 -11.43
CA LEU A 253 -21.20 -10.52 -11.69
C LEU A 253 -22.00 -10.46 -10.38
N ILE A 254 -21.69 -11.36 -9.44
CA ILE A 254 -22.37 -11.40 -8.13
C ILE A 254 -22.18 -10.08 -7.38
N SER A 255 -20.96 -9.52 -7.35
CA SER A 255 -20.68 -8.28 -6.62
C SER A 255 -21.51 -7.10 -7.14
N PHE A 256 -21.67 -6.98 -8.47
CA PHE A 256 -22.51 -5.96 -9.09
C PHE A 256 -23.99 -6.11 -8.73
N VAL A 257 -24.53 -7.34 -8.78
CA VAL A 257 -25.92 -7.62 -8.40
C VAL A 257 -26.16 -7.29 -6.93
N VAL A 258 -25.25 -7.72 -6.03
CA VAL A 258 -25.35 -7.45 -4.59
C VAL A 258 -25.25 -5.95 -4.31
N LEU A 259 -24.38 -5.21 -5.00
CA LEU A 259 -24.27 -3.75 -4.87
C LEU A 259 -25.59 -3.06 -5.22
N LEU A 260 -26.18 -3.36 -6.38
CA LEU A 260 -27.44 -2.76 -6.80
C LEU A 260 -28.61 -3.11 -5.86
N ALA A 261 -28.68 -4.38 -5.44
CA ALA A 261 -29.66 -4.82 -4.45
C ALA A 261 -29.50 -4.08 -3.12
N GLY A 262 -28.26 -3.89 -2.66
CA GLY A 262 -27.94 -3.13 -1.44
C GLY A 262 -28.35 -1.66 -1.53
N ILE A 263 -28.04 -0.99 -2.65
CA ILE A 263 -28.47 0.41 -2.89
C ILE A 263 -30.00 0.50 -2.90
N GLY A 264 -30.68 -0.39 -3.61
CA GLY A 264 -32.14 -0.42 -3.68
C GLY A 264 -32.78 -0.66 -2.31
N ALA A 265 -32.27 -1.62 -1.53
CA ALA A 265 -32.75 -1.91 -0.19
C ALA A 265 -32.55 -0.73 0.76
N LEU A 266 -31.39 -0.06 0.70
CA LEU A 266 -31.12 1.11 1.54
C LEU A 266 -32.01 2.31 1.18
N ALA A 267 -32.22 2.55 -0.13
CA ALA A 267 -33.13 3.59 -0.60
C ALA A 267 -34.58 3.32 -0.16
N TRP A 268 -35.04 2.07 -0.28
CA TRP A 268 -36.36 1.63 0.20
C TRP A 268 -36.51 1.82 1.71
N TYR A 269 -35.50 1.41 2.48
CA TYR A 269 -35.46 1.60 3.94
C TYR A 269 -35.58 3.08 4.34
N PHE A 270 -34.79 3.96 3.72
CA PHE A 270 -34.87 5.40 4.01
C PHE A 270 -36.18 6.04 3.56
N ALA A 271 -36.77 5.56 2.46
CA ALA A 271 -38.08 6.04 2.01
C ALA A 271 -39.19 5.74 3.04
N ILE A 272 -39.16 4.54 3.64
CA ILE A 272 -40.09 4.16 4.72
C ILE A 272 -39.88 5.00 5.98
N GLN A 273 -38.62 5.29 6.33
CA GLN A 273 -38.28 6.03 7.56
C GLN A 273 -38.46 7.55 7.45
N ARG A 274 -38.79 8.08 6.28
CA ARG A 274 -38.85 9.53 6.03
C ARG A 274 -39.86 10.27 6.94
N GLY A 275 -40.86 9.58 7.47
CA GLY A 275 -41.83 10.11 8.44
C GLY A 275 -41.46 9.95 9.92
N GLN A 276 -40.30 9.39 10.24
CA GLN A 276 -39.85 9.12 11.63
C GLN A 276 -38.71 10.02 12.11
N ARG A 277 -38.25 10.98 11.29
CA ARG A 277 -37.12 11.85 11.63
C ARG A 277 -37.57 13.19 12.20
N ASP A 278 -37.07 13.44 13.42
CA ASP A 278 -36.99 14.65 14.23
C ASP A 278 -38.03 15.76 14.01
N GLU A 279 -38.79 16.01 15.07
CA GLU A 279 -39.45 17.27 15.33
C GLU A 279 -38.45 18.42 15.19
N SER A 280 -38.89 19.53 14.60
CA SER A 280 -38.08 20.73 14.41
C SER A 280 -37.40 21.15 15.72
N HIS A 281 -36.08 21.04 15.78
CA HIS A 281 -35.31 21.67 16.85
C HIS A 281 -35.29 23.18 16.61
N GLU A 282 -35.70 23.95 17.61
CA GLU A 282 -35.49 25.41 17.60
C GLU A 282 -33.98 25.67 17.57
N LEU A 283 -33.52 26.45 16.60
CA LEU A 283 -32.13 26.87 16.51
C LEU A 283 -31.84 27.88 17.62
N PRO A 284 -30.70 27.79 18.31
CA PRO A 284 -30.32 28.79 19.30
C PRO A 284 -30.14 30.17 18.63
N GLU A 285 -30.53 31.24 19.33
CA GLU A 285 -30.45 32.62 18.83
C GLU A 285 -29.00 33.14 18.70
N GLU A 286 -28.09 32.61 19.52
CA GLU A 286 -26.66 32.89 19.50
C GLU A 286 -25.85 31.63 19.22
N ASP A 287 -24.72 31.75 18.53
CA ASP A 287 -23.82 30.63 18.29
C ASP A 287 -23.19 30.18 19.62
N PRO A 288 -23.51 28.96 20.11
CA PRO A 288 -22.99 28.46 21.39
C PRO A 288 -21.46 28.31 21.40
N LEU A 289 -20.81 28.35 20.22
CA LEU A 289 -19.36 28.30 20.09
C LEU A 289 -18.68 29.66 20.27
N LEU A 290 -19.38 30.79 20.12
CA LEU A 290 -18.80 32.14 20.28
C LEU A 290 -18.55 32.50 21.75
N ALA A 291 -19.32 31.93 22.68
CA ALA A 291 -19.11 32.11 24.13
C ALA A 291 -17.94 31.25 24.68
N PHE A 292 -17.41 30.35 23.86
CA PHE A 292 -16.41 29.38 24.29
C PHE A 292 -15.01 30.02 24.41
N ARG A 293 -14.42 29.97 25.61
CA ARG A 293 -13.04 30.42 25.85
C ARG A 293 -12.08 29.25 25.70
N PRO A 294 -11.18 29.23 24.70
CA PRO A 294 -10.29 28.11 24.47
C PRO A 294 -9.31 27.94 25.63
N THR A 295 -9.17 26.70 26.10
CA THR A 295 -8.22 26.34 27.16
C THR A 295 -6.77 26.43 26.64
N PRO A 296 -5.76 26.43 27.54
CA PRO A 296 -4.37 26.49 27.12
C PRO A 296 -3.94 25.32 26.22
N SER A 297 -4.46 24.10 26.41
CA SER A 297 -4.18 22.97 25.52
C SER A 297 -4.81 23.13 24.14
N MET A 298 -6.02 23.68 24.06
CA MET A 298 -6.70 23.97 22.80
C MET A 298 -5.96 25.04 22.00
N GLN A 299 -5.51 26.12 22.63
CA GLN A 299 -4.68 27.11 21.96
C GLN A 299 -3.36 26.51 21.45
N ALA A 300 -2.82 25.52 22.15
CA ALA A 300 -1.59 24.83 21.74
C ALA A 300 -1.78 23.93 20.50
N THR A 301 -3.01 23.62 20.07
CA THR A 301 -3.24 22.89 18.81
C THR A 301 -3.10 23.80 17.58
N LEU A 302 -3.14 25.13 17.73
CA LEU A 302 -3.02 26.07 16.60
C LEU A 302 -1.74 25.83 15.78
N LYS A 303 -0.61 25.55 16.43
CA LYS A 303 0.65 25.23 15.75
C LYS A 303 0.60 23.92 14.95
N TYR A 304 -0.26 22.96 15.33
CA TYR A 304 -0.45 21.75 14.54
C TYR A 304 -1.08 22.12 13.20
N PHE A 305 -2.11 22.98 13.19
CA PHE A 305 -2.75 23.41 11.96
C PHE A 305 -1.81 24.21 11.06
N TRP A 306 -0.95 25.06 11.63
CA TRP A 306 0.11 25.73 10.85
C TRP A 306 1.07 24.74 10.18
N VAL A 307 1.52 23.73 10.92
CA VAL A 307 2.38 22.67 10.37
C VAL A 307 1.64 21.84 9.33
N VAL A 308 0.38 21.46 9.57
CA VAL A 308 -0.46 20.75 8.59
C VAL A 308 -0.52 21.51 7.28
N THR A 309 -0.81 22.82 7.31
CA THR A 309 -0.81 23.65 6.11
C THR A 309 0.55 23.65 5.41
N ALA A 310 1.65 23.75 6.15
CA ALA A 310 2.99 23.66 5.58
C ALA A 310 3.26 22.29 4.94
N LEU A 311 2.88 21.19 5.59
CA LEU A 311 3.02 19.83 5.06
C LEU A 311 2.19 19.63 3.79
N ILE A 312 0.98 20.20 3.70
CA ILE A 312 0.16 20.19 2.48
C ILE A 312 0.93 20.86 1.33
N LEU A 313 1.48 22.06 1.55
CA LEU A 313 2.22 22.78 0.51
C LEU A 313 3.47 22.02 0.05
N VAL A 314 4.21 21.44 0.99
CA VAL A 314 5.39 20.61 0.68
C VAL A 314 4.98 19.32 -0.07
N GLN A 315 3.88 18.69 0.33
CA GLN A 315 3.34 17.50 -0.32
C GLN A 315 2.90 17.78 -1.76
N ILE A 316 2.22 18.91 -2.00
CA ILE A 316 1.88 19.38 -3.35
C ILE A 316 3.16 19.59 -4.16
N GLY A 317 4.17 20.23 -3.57
CA GLY A 317 5.49 20.40 -4.20
C GLY A 317 6.08 19.07 -4.68
N PHE A 318 6.20 18.08 -3.80
CA PHE A 318 6.70 16.76 -4.21
C PHE A 318 5.79 16.04 -5.22
N GLY A 319 4.48 16.31 -5.21
CA GLY A 319 3.57 15.83 -6.25
C GLY A 319 3.91 16.40 -7.63
N VAL A 320 4.19 17.70 -7.70
CA VAL A 320 4.63 18.36 -8.95
C VAL A 320 5.94 17.77 -9.44
N LEU A 321 6.94 17.61 -8.56
CA LEU A 321 8.23 17.00 -8.94
C LEU A 321 8.06 15.55 -9.43
N THR A 322 7.26 14.75 -8.72
CA THR A 322 7.00 13.34 -9.08
C THR A 322 6.32 13.22 -10.43
N ALA A 323 5.33 14.07 -10.71
CA ALA A 323 4.66 14.10 -12.01
C ALA A 323 5.60 14.54 -13.14
N HIS A 324 6.51 15.47 -12.87
CA HIS A 324 7.47 15.98 -13.85
C HIS A 324 8.44 14.89 -14.34
N TYR A 325 8.88 14.01 -13.44
CA TYR A 325 9.71 12.85 -13.80
C TYR A 325 9.02 11.86 -14.75
N GLY A 326 7.69 11.79 -14.74
CA GLY A 326 6.94 11.01 -15.74
C GLY A 326 7.01 11.59 -17.16
N VAL A 327 7.51 12.82 -17.34
CA VAL A 327 7.60 13.52 -18.62
C VAL A 327 9.06 13.72 -19.06
N GLU A 328 9.92 14.22 -18.17
CA GLU A 328 11.34 14.50 -18.46
C GLU A 328 12.31 13.41 -17.96
N GLY A 329 11.80 12.33 -17.38
CA GLY A 329 12.60 11.20 -16.93
C GLY A 329 13.45 11.51 -15.70
N SER A 330 14.77 11.66 -15.88
CA SER A 330 15.71 11.92 -14.78
C SER A 330 15.98 13.42 -14.51
N GLY A 331 15.42 14.31 -15.34
CA GLY A 331 15.62 15.76 -15.29
C GLY A 331 14.47 16.57 -14.67
N PHE A 332 14.77 17.84 -14.37
CA PHE A 332 13.79 18.88 -14.02
C PHE A 332 14.19 20.19 -14.72
N TYR A 333 13.60 20.48 -15.88
CA TYR A 333 13.94 21.60 -16.77
C TYR A 333 15.44 21.64 -17.12
N GLY A 334 16.00 20.47 -17.45
CA GLY A 334 17.42 20.30 -17.78
C GLY A 334 18.36 20.17 -16.57
N ILE A 335 17.85 20.32 -15.34
CA ILE A 335 18.63 20.09 -14.11
C ILE A 335 18.59 18.59 -13.78
N PRO A 336 19.74 17.90 -13.57
CA PRO A 336 19.78 16.47 -13.28
C PRO A 336 19.42 16.17 -11.81
N LEU A 337 18.22 16.56 -11.40
CA LEU A 337 17.77 16.54 -10.01
C LEU A 337 17.70 15.12 -9.43
N ALA A 338 17.46 14.10 -10.26
CA ALA A 338 17.36 12.71 -9.84
C ALA A 338 18.64 12.17 -9.15
N ARG A 339 19.79 12.83 -9.33
CA ARG A 339 21.02 12.49 -8.60
C ARG A 339 20.89 12.65 -7.09
N TRP A 340 20.11 13.63 -6.65
CA TRP A 340 19.89 13.92 -5.23
C TRP A 340 18.50 13.54 -4.79
N LEU A 341 17.49 13.75 -5.62
CA LEU A 341 16.10 13.57 -5.26
C LEU A 341 15.37 12.76 -6.34
N PRO A 342 15.66 11.46 -6.47
CA PRO A 342 15.07 10.62 -7.51
C PRO A 342 13.56 10.46 -7.35
N TYR A 343 12.91 9.99 -8.42
CA TYR A 343 11.47 9.75 -8.48
C TYR A 343 10.93 8.98 -7.27
N SER A 344 11.61 7.91 -6.87
CA SER A 344 11.17 7.12 -5.72
C SER A 344 11.11 7.95 -4.45
N VAL A 345 12.12 8.78 -4.14
CA VAL A 345 12.09 9.65 -2.95
C VAL A 345 10.97 10.69 -3.04
N THR A 346 10.78 11.33 -4.20
CA THR A 346 9.71 12.34 -4.33
C THR A 346 8.33 11.71 -4.18
N ARG A 347 8.12 10.52 -4.74
CA ARG A 347 6.85 9.78 -4.60
C ARG A 347 6.64 9.33 -3.15
N THR A 348 7.66 8.73 -2.50
CA THR A 348 7.63 8.36 -1.08
C THR A 348 7.20 9.53 -0.21
N TRP A 349 7.85 10.69 -0.40
CA TRP A 349 7.56 11.87 0.40
C TRP A 349 6.18 12.45 0.08
N HIS A 350 5.74 12.41 -1.17
CA HIS A 350 4.40 12.86 -1.55
C HIS A 350 3.29 12.01 -0.89
N THR A 351 3.39 10.68 -0.96
CA THR A 351 2.39 9.76 -0.39
C THR A 351 2.42 9.77 1.13
N GLN A 352 3.61 9.76 1.74
CA GLN A 352 3.73 9.72 3.18
C GLN A 352 3.37 11.04 3.85
N LEU A 353 3.73 12.18 3.25
CA LEU A 353 3.27 13.48 3.76
C LEU A 353 1.75 13.61 3.69
N ALA A 354 1.10 13.01 2.69
CA ALA A 354 -0.36 12.98 2.61
C ALA A 354 -0.97 12.30 3.83
N ILE A 355 -0.43 11.14 4.23
CA ILE A 355 -0.85 10.44 5.46
C ILE A 355 -0.56 11.30 6.68
N PHE A 356 0.65 11.87 6.79
CA PHE A 356 1.04 12.63 7.97
C PHE A 356 0.20 13.88 8.19
N TRP A 357 -0.06 14.70 7.17
CA TRP A 357 -0.84 15.92 7.38
C TRP A 357 -2.31 15.61 7.66
N ILE A 358 -2.91 14.61 6.98
CA ILE A 358 -4.30 14.18 7.23
C ILE A 358 -4.44 13.68 8.66
N ALA A 359 -3.56 12.74 9.08
CA ALA A 359 -3.59 12.20 10.44
C ALA A 359 -3.36 13.31 11.47
N THR A 360 -2.37 14.18 11.26
CA THR A 360 -2.04 15.28 12.20
C THR A 360 -3.21 16.26 12.33
N ALA A 361 -3.95 16.54 11.25
CA ALA A 361 -5.15 17.38 11.30
C ALA A 361 -6.23 16.76 12.19
N TRP A 362 -6.53 15.47 12.02
CA TRP A 362 -7.51 14.77 12.86
C TRP A 362 -7.06 14.62 14.32
N LEU A 363 -5.77 14.38 14.55
CA LEU A 363 -5.19 14.35 15.89
C LEU A 363 -5.37 15.72 16.58
N ALA A 364 -5.05 16.81 15.88
CA ALA A 364 -5.20 18.18 16.39
C ALA A 364 -6.66 18.53 16.66
N THR A 365 -7.58 18.15 15.77
CA THR A 365 -9.02 18.29 15.97
C THR A 365 -9.49 17.53 17.21
N GLY A 366 -9.06 16.28 17.38
CA GLY A 366 -9.37 15.52 18.60
C GLY A 366 -8.91 16.25 19.86
N LEU A 367 -7.64 16.65 19.91
CA LEU A 367 -7.05 17.35 21.06
C LEU A 367 -7.74 18.67 21.37
N PHE A 368 -8.28 19.35 20.35
CA PHE A 368 -9.09 20.54 20.52
C PHE A 368 -10.49 20.21 21.06
N MET A 369 -11.13 19.18 20.51
CA MET A 369 -12.51 18.82 20.84
C MET A 369 -12.65 18.17 22.21
N ALA A 370 -11.65 17.41 22.70
CA ALA A 370 -11.78 16.70 23.98
C ALA A 370 -12.07 17.65 25.17
N PRO A 371 -11.27 18.71 25.44
CA PRO A 371 -11.60 19.71 26.46
C PRO A 371 -12.87 20.52 26.14
N ALA A 372 -13.17 20.73 24.85
CA ALA A 372 -14.34 21.49 24.42
C ALA A 372 -15.66 20.77 24.77
N VAL A 373 -15.67 19.44 24.65
CA VAL A 373 -16.83 18.60 24.94
C VAL A 373 -16.97 18.34 26.45
N SER A 374 -15.88 18.07 27.16
CA SER A 374 -15.93 17.78 28.61
C SER A 374 -16.02 19.02 29.49
N GLY A 375 -15.60 20.19 29.00
CA GLY A 375 -15.39 21.39 29.80
C GLY A 375 -14.22 21.30 30.80
N HIS A 376 -13.39 20.26 30.70
CA HIS A 376 -12.31 19.98 31.65
C HIS A 376 -10.93 20.10 30.98
N GLU A 377 -10.01 20.84 31.64
CA GLU A 377 -8.59 20.92 31.26
C GLU A 377 -7.74 20.13 32.27
N PRO A 378 -7.24 18.93 31.92
CA PRO A 378 -6.41 18.13 32.81
C PRO A 378 -5.07 18.80 33.13
N LYS A 379 -4.52 18.50 34.31
CA LYS A 379 -3.15 18.94 34.68
C LYS A 379 -2.13 18.44 33.65
N PHE A 380 -1.25 19.35 33.21
CA PHE A 380 -0.21 19.09 32.21
C PHE A 380 -0.73 18.74 30.79
N GLN A 381 -2.00 18.98 30.47
CA GLN A 381 -2.56 18.69 29.14
C GLN A 381 -1.81 19.45 28.04
N ARG A 382 -1.62 20.77 28.20
CA ARG A 382 -0.82 21.60 27.27
C ARG A 382 0.61 21.08 27.10
N LEU A 383 1.24 20.58 28.17
CA LEU A 383 2.59 20.02 28.08
C LEU A 383 2.59 18.75 27.23
N GLY A 384 1.62 17.85 27.44
CA GLY A 384 1.45 16.64 26.63
C GLY A 384 1.21 16.95 25.15
N VAL A 385 0.34 17.93 24.85
CA VAL A 385 0.09 18.41 23.48
C VAL A 385 1.38 18.96 22.85
N ASN A 386 2.20 19.69 23.61
CA ASN A 386 3.48 20.20 23.11
C ASN A 386 4.53 19.10 22.90
N PHE A 387 4.58 18.12 23.79
CA PHE A 387 5.50 17.00 23.68
C PHE A 387 5.16 16.13 22.47
N LEU A 388 3.89 15.76 22.30
CA LEU A 388 3.40 15.02 21.14
C LEU A 388 3.74 15.75 19.83
N PHE A 389 3.61 17.08 19.80
CA PHE A 389 3.94 17.90 18.62
C PHE A 389 5.41 17.73 18.21
N VAL A 390 6.32 17.78 19.18
CA VAL A 390 7.76 17.61 18.93
C VAL A 390 8.05 16.18 18.47
N CYS A 391 7.41 15.18 19.06
CA CYS A 391 7.55 13.79 18.63
C CYS A 391 7.11 13.61 17.17
N LEU A 392 5.96 14.14 16.77
CA LEU A 392 5.48 14.06 15.39
C LEU A 392 6.46 14.74 14.43
N LEU A 393 6.98 15.92 14.77
CA LEU A 393 7.96 16.61 13.93
C LEU A 393 9.25 15.79 13.77
N ALA A 394 9.75 15.19 14.85
CA ALA A 394 10.93 14.33 14.82
C ALA A 394 10.69 13.08 13.96
N ILE A 395 9.50 12.47 14.02
CA ILE A 395 9.13 11.32 13.20
C ILE A 395 9.12 11.70 11.72
N VAL A 396 8.49 12.81 11.36
CA VAL A 396 8.39 13.26 9.95
C VAL A 396 9.80 13.50 9.39
N ILE A 397 10.60 14.36 10.04
CA ILE A 397 11.94 14.71 9.54
C ILE A 397 12.86 13.48 9.53
N GLY A 398 12.83 12.69 10.60
CA GLY A 398 13.69 11.52 10.76
C GLY A 398 13.38 10.43 9.75
N SER A 399 12.10 10.11 9.52
CA SER A 399 11.69 9.11 8.53
C SER A 399 12.05 9.54 7.11
N MET A 400 11.78 10.80 6.74
CA MET A 400 12.13 11.34 5.42
C MET A 400 13.64 11.31 5.16
N ALA A 401 14.45 11.72 6.14
CA ALA A 401 15.91 11.65 6.04
C ALA A 401 16.39 10.20 5.87
N GLY A 402 15.85 9.28 6.66
CA GLY A 402 16.14 7.86 6.58
C GLY A 402 15.87 7.26 5.20
N GLN A 403 14.70 7.55 4.64
CA GLN A 403 14.29 7.12 3.30
C GLN A 403 15.23 7.64 2.21
N TRP A 404 15.65 8.91 2.33
CA TRP A 404 16.61 9.47 1.40
C TRP A 404 17.96 8.75 1.48
N PHE A 405 18.49 8.49 2.69
CA PHE A 405 19.74 7.74 2.86
C PHE A 405 19.66 6.31 2.33
N ALA A 406 18.51 5.66 2.48
CA ALA A 406 18.23 4.34 1.94
C ALA A 406 18.31 4.32 0.41
N VAL A 407 17.50 5.15 -0.27
CA VAL A 407 17.45 5.19 -1.74
C VAL A 407 18.79 5.59 -2.34
N GLN A 408 19.52 6.48 -1.68
CA GLN A 408 20.89 6.88 -2.05
C GLN A 408 21.95 5.77 -1.83
N GLN A 409 21.52 4.56 -1.44
CA GLN A 409 22.36 3.39 -1.18
C GLN A 409 23.45 3.64 -0.13
N ARG A 410 23.14 4.44 0.90
CA ARG A 410 24.06 4.76 2.02
C ARG A 410 23.84 3.91 3.26
N LEU A 411 22.81 3.06 3.27
CA LEU A 411 22.47 2.15 4.37
C LEU A 411 22.60 0.70 3.90
N GLY A 412 23.10 -0.18 4.76
CA GLY A 412 23.01 -1.63 4.53
C GLY A 412 21.60 -2.16 4.82
N ASN A 413 21.28 -3.37 4.32
CA ASN A 413 19.94 -3.97 4.38
C ASN A 413 19.31 -3.94 5.80
N VAL A 414 20.07 -4.30 6.84
CA VAL A 414 19.57 -4.34 8.23
C VAL A 414 19.21 -2.95 8.74
N ILE A 415 20.09 -1.96 8.53
CA ILE A 415 19.86 -0.58 8.99
C ILE A 415 18.72 0.06 8.18
N ASN A 416 18.64 -0.27 6.88
CA ASN A 416 17.59 0.19 6.00
C ASN A 416 16.19 -0.17 6.53
N PHE A 417 15.97 -1.42 6.94
CA PHE A 417 14.67 -1.84 7.48
C PHE A 417 14.26 -1.03 8.73
N TRP A 418 15.21 -0.72 9.60
CA TRP A 418 14.93 -0.05 10.87
C TRP A 418 14.77 1.47 10.74
N PHE A 419 15.68 2.13 10.02
CA PHE A 419 15.77 3.59 10.00
C PHE A 419 15.63 4.19 8.60
N GLY A 420 15.67 3.36 7.55
CA GLY A 420 15.63 3.76 6.15
C GLY A 420 14.22 3.63 5.54
N HIS A 421 14.16 2.90 4.42
CA HIS A 421 12.97 2.75 3.58
C HIS A 421 12.46 1.30 3.62
N GLN A 422 11.20 1.08 4.00
CA GLN A 422 10.60 -0.26 4.00
C GLN A 422 10.20 -0.75 2.61
N GLY A 423 10.00 0.15 1.65
CA GLY A 423 9.77 -0.21 0.25
C GLY A 423 8.35 -0.69 -0.07
N TYR A 424 7.42 -0.54 0.87
CA TYR A 424 6.01 -0.80 0.67
C TYR A 424 5.26 0.52 0.77
N GLU A 425 4.54 0.86 -0.30
CA GLU A 425 3.85 2.14 -0.39
C GLU A 425 2.87 2.31 0.77
N TYR A 426 2.76 3.55 1.27
CA TYR A 426 1.97 3.94 2.45
C TYR A 426 2.55 3.51 3.80
N VAL A 427 3.54 2.61 3.83
CA VAL A 427 4.27 2.18 5.03
C VAL A 427 5.79 2.28 4.86
N ASP A 428 6.23 3.26 4.07
CA ASP A 428 7.61 3.42 3.62
C ASP A 428 8.62 3.74 4.73
N LEU A 429 8.17 4.30 5.85
CA LEU A 429 9.05 4.67 6.96
C LEU A 429 9.65 3.44 7.65
N GLY A 430 10.95 3.53 7.98
CA GLY A 430 11.66 2.50 8.74
C GLY A 430 10.95 2.06 10.03
N ARG A 431 11.18 0.81 10.45
CA ARG A 431 10.47 0.16 11.56
C ARG A 431 10.57 0.94 12.88
N PHE A 432 11.70 1.57 13.17
CA PHE A 432 11.87 2.43 14.34
C PHE A 432 10.87 3.59 14.32
N TRP A 433 10.76 4.28 13.19
CA TRP A 433 9.86 5.41 13.02
C TRP A 433 8.40 4.99 13.13
N GLN A 434 8.05 3.78 12.68
CA GLN A 434 6.68 3.24 12.81
C GLN A 434 6.33 2.96 14.27
N LEU A 435 7.24 2.33 15.02
CA LEU A 435 7.05 2.09 16.45
C LEU A 435 6.97 3.41 17.22
N PHE A 436 7.79 4.40 16.86
CA PHE A 436 7.74 5.72 17.48
C PHE A 436 6.41 6.43 17.17
N LEU A 437 5.91 6.35 15.93
CA LEU A 437 4.58 6.85 15.57
C LEU A 437 3.48 6.16 16.38
N PHE A 438 3.54 4.83 16.52
CA PHE A 438 2.57 4.07 17.32
C PHE A 438 2.55 4.51 18.79
N VAL A 439 3.71 4.72 19.41
CA VAL A 439 3.81 5.28 20.76
C VAL A 439 3.21 6.69 20.81
N GLY A 440 3.44 7.51 19.78
CA GLY A 440 2.81 8.83 19.64
C GLY A 440 1.28 8.77 19.56
N LEU A 441 0.71 7.79 18.85
CA LEU A 441 -0.73 7.57 18.76
C LEU A 441 -1.33 7.10 20.11
N ILE A 442 -0.62 6.23 20.84
CA ILE A 442 -1.03 5.85 22.22
C ILE A 442 -1.02 7.08 23.12
N LEU A 443 0.03 7.90 23.06
CA LEU A 443 0.10 9.14 23.83
C LEU A 443 -1.07 10.08 23.49
N TRP A 444 -1.37 10.24 22.20
CA TRP A 444 -2.53 11.01 21.76
C TRP A 444 -3.85 10.46 22.35
N LEU A 445 -4.05 9.15 22.29
CA LEU A 445 -5.25 8.51 22.85
C LEU A 445 -5.36 8.73 24.37
N VAL A 446 -4.25 8.65 25.10
CA VAL A 446 -4.21 8.96 26.54
C VAL A 446 -4.57 10.43 26.79
N LEU A 447 -4.08 11.37 25.98
CA LEU A 447 -4.43 12.79 26.11
C LEU A 447 -5.92 13.03 25.84
N MET A 448 -6.49 12.35 24.84
CA MET A 448 -7.93 12.39 24.55
C MET A 448 -8.74 11.85 25.72
N ALA A 449 -8.43 10.64 26.18
CA ALA A 449 -9.17 9.97 27.26
C ALA A 449 -9.07 10.70 28.61
N ARG A 450 -8.00 11.45 28.84
CA ARG A 450 -7.85 12.28 30.05
C ARG A 450 -8.70 13.54 30.02
N ALA A 451 -8.95 14.07 28.83
CA ALA A 451 -9.66 15.32 28.62
C ALA A 451 -11.12 15.14 28.26
N MET A 452 -11.56 13.92 27.88
CA MET A 452 -12.98 13.54 27.88
C MET A 452 -13.42 13.13 29.27
#